data_AF-A0A1G1V4K8-F1
#
_entry.id   AF-A0A1G1V4K8-F1
#
_cell.length_a   1.000
_cell.length_b   1.000
_cell.length_c   1.000
_cell.angle_alpha   90.00
_cell.angle_beta   90.00
_cell.angle_gamma   90.00
#
_symmetry.space_group_name_H-M   'P 1'
#
loop_
_entity.id
_entity.type
_entity.pdbx_description
1 polymer ?
#
loop_
_entity_poly.entity_id
_entity_poly.type
_entity_poly.pdbx_seq_one_letter_code
_entity_poly.pdbx_strand_id
1 'polypeptide(L)' 'MYQRGIVHLLPLLLVAALVAAGLYFVLSGKVKLPSNLFSKKPKVQLETEYTNPFNKEAQYVNPFDTYKNPFTVSR' A
#
# COMPACT_ATOMS: atom_id res chain seq x y z
N MET A 1 -24.46 11.09 -50.85
CA MET A 1 -23.54 11.39 -49.72
C MET A 1 -23.58 10.27 -48.65
N TYR A 2 -23.46 8.98 -49.04
CA TYR A 2 -23.60 7.83 -48.12
C TYR A 2 -22.33 6.96 -47.97
N GLN A 3 -21.27 7.24 -48.73
CA GLN A 3 -20.09 6.35 -48.76
C GLN A 3 -19.12 6.53 -47.58
N ARG A 4 -19.09 7.71 -46.93
CA ARG A 4 -18.11 7.99 -45.87
C ARG A 4 -18.41 7.31 -44.53
N GLY A 5 -19.69 7.02 -44.24
CA GLY A 5 -20.09 6.39 -42.97
C GLY A 5 -19.84 4.87 -42.94
N ILE A 6 -20.01 4.19 -44.07
CA ILE A 6 -19.87 2.71 -44.15
C ILE A 6 -18.41 2.28 -43.97
N VAL A 7 -17.46 3.10 -44.43
CA VAL A 7 -16.01 2.80 -44.33
C VAL A 7 -15.53 2.76 -42.87
N HIS A 8 -16.14 3.55 -41.98
CA HIS A 8 -15.82 3.50 -40.54
C HIS A 8 -16.64 2.45 -39.77
N LEU A 9 -17.72 1.97 -40.36
CA LEU A 9 -18.60 0.96 -39.75
C LEU A 9 -17.94 -0.43 -39.73
N LEU A 10 -17.22 -0.79 -40.80
CA LEU A 10 -16.52 -2.06 -40.89
C LEU A 10 -15.41 -2.23 -39.82
N PRO A 11 -14.48 -1.27 -39.63
CA PRO A 11 -13.49 -1.38 -38.55
C PRO A 11 -14.13 -1.29 -37.16
N LEU A 12 -15.18 -0.49 -36.99
CA LEU A 12 -15.92 -0.42 -35.71
C LEU A 12 -16.54 -1.77 -35.34
N LEU A 13 -17.17 -2.44 -36.31
CA LEU A 13 -17.78 -3.75 -36.11
C LEU A 13 -16.72 -4.82 -35.80
N LEU A 14 -15.57 -4.75 -36.45
CA LEU A 14 -14.44 -5.65 -36.18
C LEU A 14 -13.93 -5.48 -34.73
N VAL A 15 -13.78 -4.22 -34.27
CA VAL A 15 -13.39 -3.94 -32.88
C VAL A 15 -14.45 -4.45 -31.90
N ALA A 16 -15.74 -4.22 -32.18
CA ALA A 16 -16.82 -4.72 -31.34
C ALA A 16 -16.83 -6.25 -31.26
N ALA A 17 -16.58 -6.95 -32.38
CA ALA A 17 -16.48 -8.40 -32.42
C ALA A 17 -15.30 -8.93 -31.59
N LEU A 18 -14.13 -8.27 -31.65
CA LEU A 18 -12.96 -8.62 -30.84
C LEU A 18 -13.22 -8.45 -29.35
N VAL A 19 -13.88 -7.35 -28.95
CA VAL A 19 -14.26 -7.11 -27.55
C VAL A 19 -15.24 -8.17 -27.06
N ALA A 20 -16.28 -8.47 -27.86
CA ALA A 20 -17.28 -9.49 -27.52
C ALA A 20 -16.64 -10.89 -27.37
N ALA A 21 -15.74 -11.26 -28.28
CA ALA A 21 -15.00 -12.52 -28.20
C ALA A 21 -14.12 -12.56 -26.94
N GLY A 22 -13.37 -11.50 -26.64
CA GLY A 22 -12.56 -11.40 -25.44
C GLY A 22 -13.37 -11.57 -24.15
N LEU A 23 -14.53 -10.90 -24.05
CA LEU A 23 -15.45 -11.06 -22.91
C LEU A 23 -15.99 -12.48 -22.80
N TYR A 24 -16.35 -13.10 -23.93
CA TYR A 24 -16.81 -14.49 -23.95
C TYR A 24 -15.74 -15.46 -23.42
N PHE A 25 -14.46 -15.29 -23.81
CA PHE A 25 -13.36 -16.12 -23.32
C PHE A 25 -13.08 -15.96 -21.82
N VAL A 26 -13.27 -14.75 -21.29
CA VAL A 26 -13.16 -14.47 -19.85
C VAL A 26 -14.31 -15.11 -19.08
N LEU A 27 -15.55 -14.93 -19.53
CA LEU A 27 -16.75 -15.48 -18.86
C LEU A 27 -16.80 -17.01 -18.92
N SER A 28 -16.33 -17.62 -20.01
CA SER A 28 -16.22 -19.07 -20.16
C SER A 28 -15.07 -19.69 -19.35
N GLY A 29 -14.33 -18.89 -18.57
CA GLY A 29 -13.31 -19.35 -17.64
C GLY A 29 -12.03 -19.90 -18.29
N LYS A 30 -11.90 -19.81 -19.62
CA LYS A 30 -10.71 -20.23 -20.36
C LYS A 30 -9.54 -19.24 -20.17
N VAL A 31 -9.86 -17.98 -19.83
CA VAL A 31 -8.88 -16.95 -19.53
C VAL A 31 -9.17 -16.39 -18.13
N LYS A 32 -8.23 -16.57 -17.21
CA LYS A 32 -8.30 -15.97 -15.87
C LYS A 32 -7.71 -14.56 -15.94
N LEU A 33 -8.54 -13.54 -15.72
CA LEU A 33 -8.04 -12.18 -15.56
C LEU A 33 -7.34 -12.04 -14.19
N PRO A 34 -6.21 -11.32 -14.12
CA PRO A 34 -5.59 -10.99 -12.84
C PRO A 34 -6.57 -10.19 -11.97
N SER A 35 -6.81 -10.64 -10.73
CA SER A 35 -7.65 -9.95 -9.73
C SER A 35 -7.14 -8.55 -9.34
N ASN A 36 -5.93 -8.21 -9.79
CA ASN A 36 -5.24 -6.97 -9.49
C ASN A 36 -5.53 -5.86 -10.53
N LEU A 37 -6.29 -6.12 -11.61
CA LEU A 37 -6.56 -5.11 -12.65
C LEU A 37 -7.29 -3.87 -12.12
N PHE A 38 -8.12 -4.03 -11.08
CA PHE A 38 -8.91 -2.94 -10.50
C PHE A 38 -8.65 -2.71 -9.00
N SER A 39 -7.74 -3.48 -8.40
CA SER A 39 -7.50 -3.42 -6.96
C SER A 39 -6.25 -2.60 -6.63
N LYS A 40 -6.35 -1.27 -6.72
CA LYS A 40 -5.44 -0.37 -5.97
C LYS A 40 -5.98 -0.19 -4.56
N LYS A 41 -5.96 -1.25 -3.75
CA LYS A 41 -6.26 -1.12 -2.31
C LYS A 41 -5.01 -0.57 -1.62
N PRO A 42 -5.05 0.60 -0.96
CA PRO A 42 -3.90 1.10 -0.23
C PRO A 42 -3.59 0.16 0.93
N LYS A 43 -2.39 -0.43 0.92
CA LYS A 43 -1.88 -1.26 2.01
C LYS A 43 -1.37 -0.32 3.11
N VAL A 44 -2.26 0.08 4.02
CA VAL A 44 -1.85 0.79 5.24
C VAL A 44 -1.19 -0.22 6.16
N GLN A 45 0.13 -0.15 6.29
CA GLN A 45 0.89 -0.90 7.28
C GLN A 45 0.85 -0.08 8.56
N LEU A 46 0.02 -0.50 9.52
CA LEU A 46 0.10 0.03 10.87
C LEU A 46 1.36 -0.55 11.50
N GLU A 47 2.37 0.29 11.70
CA GLU A 47 3.53 -0.08 12.51
C GLU A 47 3.05 -0.31 13.94
N THR A 48 3.11 -1.56 14.40
CA THR A 48 2.62 -1.98 15.73
C THR A 48 3.66 -1.78 16.83
N GLU A 49 4.84 -1.27 16.49
CA GLU A 49 5.96 -1.19 17.42
C GLU A 49 5.99 0.17 18.11
N TYR A 50 5.36 0.23 19.28
CA TYR A 50 5.46 1.38 20.18
C TYR A 50 6.71 1.20 21.06
N THR A 51 7.79 1.90 20.73
CA THR A 51 9.00 1.94 21.57
C THR A 51 8.71 2.79 22.80
N ASN A 52 8.58 2.18 23.97
CA ASN A 52 8.37 2.91 25.23
C ASN A 52 9.61 3.75 25.57
N PRO A 53 9.55 5.09 25.54
CA PRO A 53 10.71 5.94 25.84
C PRO A 53 11.05 5.98 27.33
N PHE A 54 10.20 5.40 28.18
CA PHE A 54 10.36 5.34 29.63
C PHE A 54 10.81 3.96 30.12
N ASN A 55 11.56 3.21 29.31
CA ASN A 55 12.18 1.97 29.79
C ASN A 55 13.03 2.30 31.04
N LYS A 56 12.79 1.57 32.14
CA LYS A 56 13.47 1.72 33.43
C LYS A 56 14.99 1.54 33.31
N GLU A 57 15.44 0.77 32.32
CA GLU A 57 16.86 0.60 32.00
C GLU A 57 17.47 1.86 31.35
N ALA A 58 16.64 2.73 30.78
CA ALA A 58 17.06 3.87 29.97
C ALA A 58 16.86 5.24 30.65
N GLN A 59 16.23 5.35 31.83
CA GLN A 59 15.92 6.68 32.36
C GLN A 59 16.06 6.92 33.87
N TYR A 60 16.68 8.07 34.15
CA TYR A 60 17.02 8.75 35.40
C TYR A 60 18.22 8.19 36.18
N VAL A 61 19.42 8.55 35.72
CA VAL A 61 20.62 8.60 36.56
C VAL A 61 20.54 9.92 37.32
N ASN A 62 20.54 9.88 38.65
CA ASN A 62 20.58 11.09 39.46
C ASN A 62 21.96 11.76 39.27
N PRO A 63 22.04 12.98 38.71
CA PRO A 63 23.31 13.65 38.43
C PRO A 63 24.06 14.05 39.71
N PHE A 64 23.46 13.88 40.89
CA PHE A 64 24.06 14.15 42.19
C PHE A 64 24.41 12.89 42.98
N ASP A 65 24.26 11.68 42.43
CA ASP A 65 24.67 10.45 43.15
C ASP A 65 26.17 10.42 43.46
N THR A 66 27.00 11.06 42.62
CA THR A 66 28.44 11.21 42.85
C THR A 66 28.80 12.47 43.65
N TYR A 67 27.81 13.27 44.09
CA TYR A 67 28.09 14.48 44.86
C TYR A 67 28.57 14.11 46.27
N LYS A 68 29.89 14.19 46.48
CA LYS A 68 30.51 14.05 47.79
C LYS A 68 30.43 15.40 48.50
N ASN A 69 29.52 15.50 49.48
CA ASN A 69 29.35 16.72 50.27
C ASN A 69 30.66 17.07 51.00
N PRO A 70 31.26 18.25 50.75
CA PRO A 70 32.54 18.64 51.35
C PRO A 70 32.45 18.97 52.85
N PHE A 71 31.25 18.97 53.44
CA PHE A 71 31.00 19.28 54.85
C PHE A 71 30.73 18.05 55.72
N THR A 72 30.86 16.82 55.20
CA THR A 72 30.76 15.63 56.04
C THR A 72 32.05 15.46 56.84
N VAL A 73 32.06 16.05 58.03
CA VAL A 73 33.11 15.86 59.03
C VAL A 73 33.06 14.40 59.48
N SER A 74 34.09 13.61 59.16
CA SER A 74 34.27 12.29 59.75
C SER A 74 34.47 12.47 61.25
N ARG A 75 33.48 12.03 62.05
CA ARG A 75 33.54 12.04 63.51
C ARG A 75 34.35 10.85 64.01
#